data_AF-A0A8T8C031-F1
#
_entry.id   AF-A0A8T8C031-F1
#
_cell.length_a   1.000
_cell.length_b   1.000
_cell.length_c   1.000
_cell.angle_alpha   90.00
_cell.angle_beta   90.00
_cell.angle_gamma   90.00
#
_symmetry.space_group_name_H-M   'P 1'
#
loop_
_entity.id
_entity.type
_entity.pdbx_description
1 polymer ?
#
loop_
_entity_poly.entity_id
_entity_poly.type
_entity_poly.pdbx_seq_one_letter_code
_entity_poly.pdbx_strand_id
1 'polypeptide(L)' 'MNRSNQAQLRHALEIAHTLTKAGIRFVCMPVVDEADGINLNSQARQRLERMNLIAESKGKRA' A
#
# COMPACT_ATOMS: atom_id res chain seq x y z
N MET A 1 12.62 -7.38 18.35
CA MET A 1 12.48 -7.23 16.88
C MET A 1 11.78 -8.46 16.33
N ASN A 2 10.49 -8.37 15.99
CA ASN A 2 9.77 -9.42 15.25
C ASN A 2 10.27 -9.40 13.79
N ARG A 3 11.32 -10.16 13.48
CA ARG A 3 11.71 -10.40 12.09
C ARG A 3 10.56 -11.12 11.40
N SER A 4 10.03 -10.52 10.34
CA SER A 4 9.09 -11.21 9.45
C SER A 4 9.73 -12.51 8.97
N ASN A 5 8.98 -13.61 9.02
CA ASN A 5 9.49 -14.88 8.50
C ASN A 5 9.52 -14.86 6.96
N GLN A 6 10.23 -15.81 6.34
CA GLN A 6 10.41 -15.87 4.89
C GLN A 6 9.08 -15.91 4.12
N ALA A 7 8.06 -16.56 4.67
CA ALA A 7 6.73 -16.64 4.05
C ALA A 7 6.04 -15.27 4.03
N GLN A 8 6.13 -14.51 5.13
CA GLN A 8 5.57 -13.16 5.22
C GLN A 8 6.25 -12.19 4.24
N LEU A 9 7.57 -12.28 4.07
CA LEU A 9 8.29 -11.47 3.09
C LEU A 9 7.86 -11.80 1.65
N ARG A 10 7.76 -13.10 1.31
CA ARG A 10 7.30 -13.52 -0.02
C ARG A 10 5.91 -12.98 -0.31
N HIS A 11 5.00 -13.09 0.66
CA HIS A 11 3.64 -12.60 0.51
C HIS A 11 3.57 -11.08 0.27
N ALA A 12 4.38 -10.30 1.00
CA ALA A 12 4.46 -8.86 0.79
C ALA A 12 4.93 -8.49 -0.64
N LEU A 13 5.90 -9.24 -1.19
CA LEU A 13 6.40 -9.04 -2.56
C LEU A 13 5.34 -9.39 -3.62
N GLU A 14 4.57 -10.46 -3.42
CA GLU A 14 3.47 -10.85 -4.32
C GLU A 14 2.38 -9.77 -4.38
N ILE A 15 2.03 -9.19 -3.23
CA ILE A 15 1.07 -8.07 -3.15
C ILE A 15 1.63 -6.84 -3.89
N ALA A 16 2.89 -6.47 -3.62
CA ALA A 16 3.51 -5.31 -4.28
C ALA A 16 3.56 -5.47 -5.81
N HIS A 17 3.85 -6.69 -6.30
CA HIS A 17 3.83 -7.00 -7.73
C HIS A 17 2.43 -6.86 -8.33
N THR A 18 1.41 -7.35 -7.62
CA THR A 18 0.01 -7.26 -8.04
C THR A 18 -0.44 -5.80 -8.15
N LEU A 19 -0.12 -4.97 -7.16
CA LEU A 19 -0.40 -3.54 -7.17
C LEU A 19 0.29 -2.84 -8.35
N THR A 20 1.54 -3.18 -8.61
CA THR A 20 2.30 -2.62 -9.74
C THR A 20 1.65 -2.95 -11.08
N LYS A 21 1.19 -4.20 -11.28
CA LYS A 21 0.45 -4.60 -12.49
C LYS A 21 -0.88 -3.86 -12.67
N ALA A 22 -1.52 -3.48 -11.57
CA ALA A 22 -2.71 -2.64 -11.57
C ALA A 22 -2.41 -1.14 -11.83
N GLY A 23 -1.15 -0.78 -12.11
CA GLY A 23 -0.71 0.60 -12.31
C GLY A 23 -0.56 1.40 -11.01
N ILE A 24 -0.64 0.74 -9.85
CA ILE A 24 -0.50 1.36 -8.53
C ILE A 24 0.97 1.31 -8.12
N ARG A 25 1.63 2.47 -8.07
CA ARG A 25 3.00 2.58 -7.54
C ARG A 25 2.96 2.54 -6.02
N PHE A 26 3.64 1.56 -5.43
CA PHE A 26 3.74 1.36 -3.98
C PHE A 26 5.21 1.39 -3.54
N VAL A 27 5.47 1.90 -2.33
CA VAL A 27 6.79 1.90 -1.69
C VAL A 27 6.69 1.15 -0.38
N CYS A 28 7.48 0.08 -0.21
CA CYS A 28 7.60 -0.61 1.06
C CYS A 28 8.37 0.28 2.05
N MET A 29 7.71 0.69 3.14
CA MET A 29 8.35 1.47 4.21
C MET A 29 8.54 0.61 5.46
N PRO A 30 9.76 0.54 6.02
CA PRO A 30 9.98 -0.08 7.33
C PRO A 30 9.32 0.77 8.42
N VAL A 31 8.76 0.10 9.43
CA VAL A 31 8.15 0.75 10.61
C VAL A 31 9.17 0.82 11.74
N VAL A 32 9.19 1.94 12.45
CA VAL A 32 10.10 2.15 13.60
C VAL A 32 9.58 1.43 14.85
N ASP A 33 8.27 1.53 15.08
CA ASP A 33 7.55 0.89 16.17
C ASP A 33 6.08 0.62 15.77
N GLU A 34 5.28 0.10 16.72
CA GLU A 34 3.88 -0.23 16.45
C GLU A 34 3.00 1.01 16.19
N ALA A 35 3.27 2.12 16.88
CA ALA A 35 2.51 3.36 16.69
C ALA A 35 2.78 3.96 15.30
N ASP A 36 4.04 3.92 14.85
CA ASP A 36 4.42 4.29 13.48
C ASP A 36 3.72 3.40 12.44
N GLY A 37 3.63 2.09 12.70
CA GLY A 37 2.87 1.16 11.85
C GLY A 37 1.39 1.53 11.72
N ILE A 38 0.73 1.86 12.83
CA ILE A 38 -0.69 2.29 12.83
C ILE A 38 -0.85 3.59 12.03
N ASN A 39 0.06 4.56 12.23
CA ASN A 39 0.04 5.85 11.52
C ASN A 39 0.23 5.67 10.01
N LEU A 40 1.23 4.89 9.60
CA LEU A 40 1.51 4.62 8.20
C LEU A 40 0.34 3.89 7.52
N ASN A 41 -0.30 2.95 8.22
CA ASN A 41 -1.49 2.26 7.71
C ASN A 41 -2.67 3.23 7.52
N SER A 42 -2.93 4.11 8.49
CA SER A 42 -3.95 5.16 8.38
C SER A 42 -3.71 6.06 7.16
N GLN A 43 -2.47 6.52 6.97
CA GLN A 43 -2.11 7.33 5.81
C GLN A 43 -2.26 6.57 4.49
N ALA A 44 -1.91 5.28 4.46
CA ALA A 44 -2.06 4.45 3.26
C ALA A 44 -3.54 4.34 2.85
N ARG A 45 -4.45 4.13 3.81
CA ARG A 45 -5.91 4.09 3.55
C ARG A 45 -6.41 5.41 2.97
N GLN A 46 -6.01 6.54 3.55
CA GLN A 46 -6.39 7.87 3.02
C GLN A 46 -5.87 8.10 1.59
N ARG A 47 -4.65 7.65 1.28
CA ARG A 47 -4.08 7.79 -0.07
C ARG A 47 -4.86 6.94 -1.09
N LEU A 48 -5.21 5.70 -0.73
CA LEU A 48 -6.01 4.82 -1.59
C LEU A 48 -7.40 5.41 -1.86
N GLU A 49 -8.04 5.99 -0.86
CA GLU A 49 -9.34 6.66 -1.03
C GLU A 49 -9.24 7.84 -2.01
N ARG A 50 -8.23 8.70 -1.87
CA ARG A 50 -7.99 9.79 -2.85
C ARG A 50 -7.72 9.26 -4.25
N MET A 51 -6.96 8.16 -4.38
CA MET A 51 -6.73 7.54 -5.68
C MET A 51 -8.02 7.05 -6.31
N ASN A 52 -8.92 6.45 -5.53
CA ASN A 52 -10.24 6.02 -6.00
C ASN A 52 -11.07 7.22 -6.50
N LEU A 53 -11.15 8.30 -5.72
CA LEU A 53 -11.85 9.53 -6.11
C LEU A 53 -11.30 10.13 -7.41
N ILE A 54 -9.97 10.15 -7.57
CA ILE A 54 -9.32 10.63 -8.79
C ILE A 54 -9.67 9.72 -9.97
N ALA A 55 -9.65 8.40 -9.80
CA ALA A 55 -9.99 7.44 -10.84
C ALA A 55 -11.46 7.60 -11.30
N GLU A 56 -12.40 7.71 -10.37
CA GLU A 56 -13.82 7.95 -10.65
C GLU A 56 -14.04 9.28 -11.39
N SER A 57 -13.34 10.34 -10.98
CA SER A 57 -13.46 11.65 -11.63
C SER A 57 -12.87 11.69 -13.05
N LYS A 58 -11.86 10.85 -13.33
CA LYS A 58 -11.27 10.70 -14.67
C LYS A 58 -12.13 9.82 -15.58
N GLY A 59 -12.79 8.79 -15.03
CA GLY A 59 -13.72 7.94 -15.77
C GLY A 59 -14.99 8.66 -16.23
N LYS A 60 -15.46 9.69 -15.51
CA LYS A 60 -16.62 10.51 -15.90
C LYS A 60 -16.36 11.50 -17.04
N ARG A 61 -15.10 11.67 -17.48
CA ARG A 61 -14.71 12.59 -18.57
C ARG A 61 -14.36 11.87 -19.88
N ALA A 62 -14.58 10.56 -19.95
CA ALA A 62 -14.39 9.74 -21.15
C ALA A 62 -15.74 9.29 -21.72
#